data_AF-A0A8I0T2J5-F1
#
_entry.id   AF-A0A8I0T2J5-F1
#
_cell.length_a   1.000
_cell.length_b   1.000
_cell.length_c   1.000
_cell.angle_alpha   90.00
_cell.angle_beta   90.00
_cell.angle_gamma   90.00
#
_symmetry.space_group_name_H-M   'P 1'
#
loop_
_entity.id
_entity.type
_entity.pdbx_description
1 polymer ?
#
loop_
_entity_poly.entity_id
_entity_poly.type
_entity_poly.pdbx_seq_one_letter_code
_entity_poly.pdbx_strand_id
1 'polypeptide(L)'
;MQNAKKSPVGGPGNNLKSQQNSTKFSRPGQGLDKENVKNMARGRWHEILGGIGIDPKFLKNAHGSCPMCGGVDRFRFDNLDGNGTYFCGQCDPGDGFSLAGKFLGKSFQEVLEIVANILGCLPVAAPEPSGVVINFAALASQGKDAQAYEKAAKIWSEAEPAPENHAYLTKKNVKPHGLGLFRGPMIIAGMSCDNSLLIPLSDETGKLQTLEFIDENGEKRLLPGGQKKGSFHVIGEPSKTIVICEGYATGGTLHEATQLQVVMAIDSGNLTQVAEKIAKLSPGKTIIIAADDDRHTPGNPGLTKASDAARRTGAALAIPDFGHLSGQGNASDFNDMARLFGLEAVRRAILAARQPEAEPQGANGEPRRGFYLTPVNDLLEEPTTTRWLIPKILPSDCLAMLIGDPAAGKSFLALDWAATIAMTFKGI
;
A
#
# COMPACT_ATOMS: atom_id res chain seq x y z
N MET A 1 51.99 -56.43 49.64
CA MET A 1 50.52 -56.40 49.51
C MET A 1 50.18 -56.08 48.06
N GLN A 2 50.04 -57.13 47.23
CA GLN A 2 48.83 -57.47 46.45
C GLN A 2 48.42 -56.38 45.43
N ASN A 3 48.78 -56.52 44.15
CA ASN A 3 48.03 -57.20 43.05
C ASN A 3 46.72 -56.45 42.69
N ALA A 4 46.30 -56.23 41.45
CA ALA A 4 46.81 -56.54 40.11
C ALA A 4 45.93 -55.80 39.06
N LYS A 5 46.53 -55.55 37.89
CA LYS A 5 45.96 -55.56 36.52
C LYS A 5 44.52 -55.10 36.29
N LYS A 6 44.33 -54.14 35.37
CA LYS A 6 43.21 -54.16 34.39
C LYS A 6 43.56 -53.40 33.10
N SER A 7 43.64 -54.18 32.03
CA SER A 7 43.36 -53.91 30.61
C SER A 7 42.83 -55.25 30.06
N PRO A 8 42.11 -55.35 28.92
CA PRO A 8 41.52 -54.31 28.05
C PRO A 8 40.10 -54.70 27.50
N VAL A 9 39.64 -53.92 26.50
CA VAL A 9 38.73 -54.27 25.37
C VAL A 9 37.21 -54.09 25.52
N GLY A 10 36.69 -53.08 24.81
CA GLY A 10 35.68 -53.25 23.75
C GLY A 10 34.19 -53.04 24.08
N GLY A 11 33.58 -52.00 23.48
CA GLY A 11 32.13 -51.88 23.33
C GLY A 11 31.70 -50.51 22.75
N PRO A 12 30.72 -50.45 21.82
CA PRO A 12 30.62 -49.42 20.78
C PRO A 12 29.78 -48.20 21.20
N GLY A 13 30.06 -47.02 20.63
CA GLY A 13 29.30 -45.81 20.94
C GLY A 13 29.41 -44.73 19.87
N ASN A 14 28.49 -44.78 18.91
CA ASN A 14 27.95 -43.71 18.07
C ASN A 14 28.74 -42.40 17.90
N ASN A 15 29.31 -42.24 16.70
CA ASN A 15 29.58 -40.94 16.08
C ASN A 15 28.25 -40.30 15.63
N LEU A 16 27.58 -39.59 16.53
CA LEU A 16 26.56 -38.60 16.18
C LEU A 16 27.21 -37.22 16.24
N LYS A 17 27.82 -36.83 15.12
CA LYS A 17 28.11 -35.41 14.85
C LYS A 17 26.76 -34.71 14.78
N SER A 18 26.46 -33.92 15.81
CA SER A 18 25.34 -32.99 15.82
C SER A 18 25.47 -32.06 14.61
N GLN A 19 24.60 -32.28 13.63
CA GLN A 19 24.34 -31.31 12.58
C GLN A 19 23.72 -30.08 13.24
N GLN A 20 24.56 -29.11 13.58
CA GLN A 20 24.13 -27.75 13.80
C GLN A 20 23.60 -27.26 12.45
N ASN A 21 22.27 -27.22 12.32
CA ASN A 21 21.58 -26.52 11.23
C ASN A 21 21.85 -25.03 11.41
N SER A 22 22.96 -24.56 10.84
CA SER A 22 23.21 -23.13 10.68
C SER A 22 22.30 -22.61 9.57
N THR A 23 21.12 -22.13 9.93
CA THR A 23 20.35 -21.23 9.07
C THR A 23 21.14 -19.92 8.96
N LYS A 24 22.10 -19.90 8.03
CA LYS A 24 22.82 -18.70 7.63
C LYS A 24 21.81 -17.81 6.91
N PHE A 25 21.24 -16.86 7.64
CA PHE A 25 20.62 -15.69 7.01
C PHE A 25 21.74 -14.90 6.32
N SER A 26 21.73 -14.91 4.99
CA SER A 26 22.70 -14.21 4.16
C SER A 26 22.56 -12.70 4.33
N ARG A 27 23.71 -12.02 4.39
CA ARG A 27 23.83 -10.56 4.51
C ARG A 27 23.35 -9.84 3.22
N PRO A 28 22.97 -8.55 3.29
CA PRO A 28 22.55 -7.77 2.12
C PRO A 28 23.70 -7.65 1.10
N GLY A 29 23.44 -7.99 -0.16
CA GLY A 29 24.38 -7.81 -1.28
C GLY A 29 24.68 -9.05 -2.14
N GLN A 30 24.10 -10.22 -1.87
CA GLN A 30 24.22 -11.37 -2.77
C GLN A 30 23.05 -11.42 -3.76
N GLY A 31 23.35 -11.59 -5.05
CA GLY A 31 22.35 -11.71 -6.12
C GLY A 31 21.35 -12.85 -5.90
N LEU A 32 20.31 -12.88 -6.72
CA LEU A 32 19.19 -13.84 -6.65
C LEU A 32 19.67 -15.28 -6.37
N ASP A 33 19.23 -15.86 -5.24
CA ASP A 33 19.58 -17.24 -4.86
C ASP A 33 18.95 -18.23 -5.85
N LYS A 34 19.77 -18.70 -6.79
CA LYS A 34 19.35 -19.57 -7.89
C LYS A 34 18.78 -20.89 -7.39
N GLU A 35 19.31 -21.42 -6.28
CA GLU A 35 18.88 -22.72 -5.75
C GLU A 35 17.53 -22.59 -5.05
N ASN A 36 17.32 -21.49 -4.32
CA ASN A 36 16.04 -21.17 -3.72
C ASN A 36 14.92 -21.00 -4.77
N VAL A 37 15.18 -20.24 -5.84
CA VAL A 37 14.19 -20.04 -6.92
C VAL A 37 13.87 -21.35 -7.64
N LYS A 38 14.89 -22.19 -7.90
CA LYS A 38 14.67 -23.54 -8.46
C LYS A 38 13.80 -24.40 -7.55
N ASN A 39 14.03 -24.37 -6.25
CA ASN A 39 13.25 -25.14 -5.28
C ASN A 39 11.80 -24.66 -5.20
N MET A 40 11.54 -23.35 -5.24
CA MET A 40 10.17 -22.81 -5.22
C MET A 40 9.42 -23.00 -6.54
N ALA A 41 10.13 -23.12 -7.67
CA ALA A 41 9.51 -23.39 -8.96
C ALA A 41 8.98 -24.82 -9.07
N ARG A 42 9.51 -25.76 -8.27
CA ARG A 42 9.10 -27.17 -8.31
C ARG A 42 7.61 -27.33 -8.03
N GLY A 43 6.93 -28.05 -8.91
CA GLY A 43 5.49 -28.29 -8.85
C GLY A 43 4.60 -27.12 -9.33
N ARG A 44 5.17 -25.93 -9.58
CA ARG A 44 4.42 -24.72 -9.95
C ARG A 44 4.52 -24.34 -11.44
N TRP A 45 5.08 -25.21 -12.28
CA TRP A 45 5.35 -24.89 -13.68
C TRP A 45 4.13 -24.56 -14.55
N HIS A 46 2.93 -25.06 -14.22
CA HIS A 46 1.71 -24.65 -14.94
C HIS A 46 1.38 -23.17 -14.71
N GLU A 47 1.51 -22.71 -13.47
CA GLU A 47 1.32 -21.30 -13.09
C GLU A 47 2.40 -20.42 -13.71
N ILE A 48 3.67 -20.84 -13.58
CA ILE A 48 4.83 -20.08 -14.08
C ILE A 48 4.77 -19.95 -15.61
N LEU A 49 4.56 -21.05 -16.33
CA LEU A 49 4.54 -21.05 -17.79
C LEU A 49 3.29 -20.36 -18.34
N GLY A 50 2.14 -20.48 -17.65
CA GLY A 50 0.95 -19.70 -17.96
C GLY A 50 1.16 -18.20 -17.75
N GLY A 51 1.84 -17.81 -16.66
CA GLY A 51 2.15 -16.42 -16.33
C GLY A 51 3.07 -15.73 -17.33
N ILE A 52 3.94 -16.48 -18.04
CA ILE A 52 4.77 -15.95 -19.14
C ILE A 52 4.07 -16.00 -20.52
N GLY A 53 2.82 -16.48 -20.58
CA GLY A 53 2.01 -16.48 -21.80
C GLY A 53 2.00 -17.78 -22.60
N ILE A 54 2.50 -18.91 -22.06
CA ILE A 54 2.28 -20.22 -22.69
C ILE A 54 0.86 -20.67 -22.39
N ASP A 55 0.05 -20.81 -23.44
CA ASP A 55 -1.34 -21.26 -23.34
C ASP A 55 -1.41 -22.66 -22.65
N PRO A 56 -2.24 -22.83 -21.61
CA PRO A 56 -2.37 -24.08 -20.86
C PRO A 56 -2.66 -25.31 -21.74
N LYS A 57 -3.24 -25.14 -22.94
CA LYS A 57 -3.50 -26.25 -23.88
C LYS A 57 -2.23 -27.00 -24.31
N PHE A 58 -1.06 -26.35 -24.24
CA PHE A 58 0.23 -26.95 -24.57
C PHE A 58 0.84 -27.69 -23.37
N LEU A 59 0.46 -27.36 -22.14
CA LEU A 59 1.06 -27.87 -20.90
C LEU A 59 0.40 -29.18 -20.45
N LYS A 60 0.40 -30.17 -21.33
CA LYS A 60 -0.20 -31.49 -21.06
C LYS A 60 0.76 -32.62 -21.41
N ASN A 61 0.62 -33.73 -20.69
CA ASN A 61 1.38 -34.96 -20.93
C ASN A 61 0.80 -35.76 -22.10
N ALA A 62 0.72 -35.12 -23.27
CA ALA A 62 0.30 -35.71 -24.53
C ALA A 62 1.04 -35.04 -25.69
N HIS A 63 1.29 -35.80 -26.76
CA HIS A 63 1.89 -35.27 -27.99
C HIS A 63 0.99 -34.20 -28.60
N GLY A 64 1.59 -33.11 -29.04
CA GLY A 64 0.88 -31.99 -29.65
C GLY A 64 1.80 -30.91 -30.17
N SER A 65 1.20 -29.75 -30.44
CA SER A 65 1.89 -28.66 -31.11
C SER A 65 2.88 -27.96 -30.19
N CYS A 66 4.07 -27.65 -30.72
CA CYS A 66 5.14 -27.01 -29.98
C CYS A 66 4.91 -25.49 -29.89
N PRO A 67 4.84 -24.91 -28.68
CA PRO A 67 4.68 -23.45 -28.51
C PRO A 67 5.93 -22.66 -28.91
N MET A 68 7.08 -23.32 -29.13
CA MET A 68 8.34 -22.66 -29.51
C MET A 68 8.56 -22.67 -31.04
N CYS A 69 8.43 -23.83 -31.70
CA CYS A 69 8.74 -23.97 -33.13
C CYS A 69 7.51 -24.14 -34.03
N GLY A 70 6.30 -24.24 -33.47
CA GLY A 70 5.07 -24.43 -34.24
C GLY A 70 4.89 -25.82 -34.86
N GLY A 71 5.77 -26.78 -34.58
CA GLY A 71 5.59 -28.18 -35.02
C GLY A 71 4.28 -28.78 -34.48
N VAL A 72 3.65 -29.70 -35.20
CA VAL A 72 2.24 -30.09 -34.96
C VAL A 72 2.04 -31.16 -33.87
N ASP A 73 2.94 -32.14 -33.75
CA ASP A 73 2.78 -33.36 -32.94
C ASP A 73 4.01 -33.73 -32.10
N ARG A 74 5.03 -32.87 -32.11
CA ARG A 74 6.38 -33.20 -31.61
C ARG A 74 6.66 -32.74 -30.19
N PHE A 75 5.72 -32.04 -29.55
CA PHE A 75 5.87 -31.49 -28.20
C PHE A 75 5.05 -32.25 -27.16
N ARG A 76 5.61 -32.47 -25.97
CA ARG A 76 4.94 -33.05 -24.81
C ARG A 76 5.47 -32.42 -23.55
N PHE A 77 4.60 -31.98 -22.64
CA PHE A 77 4.98 -31.46 -21.32
C PHE A 77 4.63 -32.50 -20.25
N ASP A 78 5.63 -33.20 -19.72
CA ASP A 78 5.43 -34.30 -18.76
C ASP A 78 5.64 -33.89 -17.31
N ASN A 79 6.28 -32.73 -17.04
CA ASN A 79 6.49 -32.18 -15.69
C ASN A 79 7.01 -33.20 -14.67
N LEU A 80 7.90 -34.08 -15.13
CA LEU A 80 8.49 -35.15 -14.35
C LEU A 80 9.21 -34.55 -13.13
N ASP A 81 8.95 -35.18 -11.97
CA ASP A 81 9.46 -34.76 -10.66
C ASP A 81 9.14 -33.29 -10.30
N GLY A 82 8.10 -32.73 -10.92
CA GLY A 82 7.69 -31.33 -10.72
C GLY A 82 8.69 -30.31 -11.28
N ASN A 83 9.63 -30.70 -12.16
CA ASN A 83 10.66 -29.80 -12.71
C ASN A 83 10.25 -29.12 -14.03
N GLY A 84 9.00 -29.28 -14.47
CA GLY A 84 8.51 -28.64 -15.70
C GLY A 84 9.11 -29.25 -16.96
N THR A 85 9.47 -30.53 -16.91
CA THR A 85 10.11 -31.20 -18.03
C THR A 85 9.19 -31.26 -19.24
N TYR A 86 9.81 -31.16 -20.40
CA TYR A 86 9.17 -31.30 -21.70
C TYR A 86 10.09 -32.02 -22.67
N PHE A 87 9.49 -32.54 -23.72
CA PHE A 87 10.16 -33.10 -24.86
C PHE A 87 9.69 -32.40 -26.13
N CYS A 88 10.63 -32.01 -26.99
CA CYS A 88 10.35 -31.59 -28.35
C CYS A 88 11.29 -32.29 -29.31
N GLY A 89 10.77 -32.96 -30.33
CA GLY A 89 11.61 -33.66 -31.33
C GLY A 89 12.50 -32.74 -32.19
N GLN A 90 12.28 -31.42 -32.15
CA GLN A 90 13.10 -30.43 -32.88
C GLN A 90 13.82 -29.44 -31.96
N CYS A 91 13.23 -29.07 -30.82
CA CYS A 91 13.79 -28.04 -29.94
C CYS A 91 14.66 -28.61 -28.82
N ASP A 92 14.88 -29.93 -28.79
CA ASP A 92 15.50 -30.69 -27.70
C ASP A 92 14.66 -30.73 -26.40
N PRO A 93 14.73 -31.82 -25.62
CA PRO A 93 14.09 -31.89 -24.30
C PRO A 93 14.75 -30.94 -23.29
N GLY A 94 14.02 -30.61 -22.22
CA GLY A 94 14.54 -29.76 -21.16
C GLY A 94 13.59 -29.63 -19.97
N ASP A 95 13.96 -28.77 -19.03
CA ASP A 95 13.17 -28.40 -17.84
C ASP A 95 12.33 -27.12 -18.06
N GLY A 96 11.54 -26.73 -17.06
CA GLY A 96 10.67 -25.57 -17.17
C GLY A 96 11.41 -24.25 -17.40
N PHE A 97 12.64 -24.11 -16.88
CA PHE A 97 13.48 -22.93 -17.12
C PHE A 97 13.93 -22.86 -18.57
N SER A 98 14.37 -23.98 -19.13
CA SER A 98 14.78 -24.04 -20.54
C SER A 98 13.60 -23.84 -21.49
N LEU A 99 12.41 -24.31 -21.12
CA LEU A 99 11.18 -24.08 -21.89
C LEU A 99 10.84 -22.59 -21.92
N ALA A 100 10.82 -21.93 -20.76
CA ALA A 100 10.57 -20.51 -20.64
C ALA A 100 11.61 -19.67 -21.41
N GLY A 101 12.90 -20.05 -21.33
CA GLY A 101 13.98 -19.36 -22.06
C GLY A 101 13.83 -19.47 -23.57
N LYS A 102 13.53 -20.66 -24.09
CA LYS A 102 13.33 -20.86 -25.54
C LYS A 102 12.06 -20.17 -26.04
N PHE A 103 10.98 -20.17 -25.24
CA PHE A 103 9.73 -19.49 -25.60
C PHE A 103 9.88 -17.95 -25.64
N LEU A 104 10.60 -17.38 -24.67
CA LEU A 104 10.79 -15.93 -24.57
C LEU A 104 11.99 -15.39 -25.37
N GLY A 105 12.88 -16.27 -25.86
CA GLY A 105 14.15 -15.88 -26.47
C GLY A 105 15.12 -15.21 -25.49
N LYS A 106 15.09 -15.62 -24.21
CA LYS A 106 15.83 -14.98 -23.10
C LYS A 106 16.91 -15.87 -22.52
N SER A 107 17.94 -15.25 -21.94
CA SER A 107 19.00 -15.95 -21.21
C SER A 107 18.49 -16.60 -19.93
N PHE A 108 19.19 -17.63 -19.43
CA PHE A 108 18.81 -18.30 -18.19
C PHE A 108 18.68 -17.34 -16.99
N GLN A 109 19.52 -16.31 -16.91
CA GLN A 109 19.48 -15.32 -15.84
C GLN A 109 18.21 -14.45 -15.90
N GLU A 110 17.83 -13.97 -17.09
CA GLU A 110 16.59 -13.21 -17.27
C GLU A 110 15.36 -14.07 -16.99
N VAL A 111 15.37 -15.33 -17.41
CA VAL A 111 14.29 -16.28 -17.10
C VAL A 111 14.20 -16.54 -15.61
N LEU A 112 15.32 -16.71 -14.93
CA LEU A 112 15.37 -16.90 -13.48
C LEU A 112 14.76 -15.71 -12.73
N GLU A 113 15.00 -14.48 -13.20
CA GLU A 113 14.40 -13.26 -12.65
C GLU A 113 12.90 -13.16 -12.91
N ILE A 114 12.44 -13.50 -14.12
CA ILE A 114 11.00 -13.57 -14.45
C ILE A 114 10.29 -14.60 -13.59
N VAL A 115 10.88 -15.80 -13.45
CA VAL A 115 10.34 -16.88 -12.63
C VAL A 115 10.33 -16.48 -11.15
N ALA A 116 11.41 -15.86 -10.66
CA ALA A 116 11.44 -15.33 -9.30
C ALA A 116 10.38 -14.24 -9.07
N ASN A 117 10.11 -13.39 -10.07
CA ASN A 117 9.06 -12.38 -9.96
C ASN A 117 7.67 -13.02 -9.83
N ILE A 118 7.36 -14.00 -10.70
CA ILE A 118 6.08 -14.73 -10.70
C ILE A 118 5.90 -15.49 -9.38
N LEU A 119 6.97 -16.07 -8.85
CA LEU A 119 6.95 -16.82 -7.59
C LEU A 119 6.97 -15.92 -6.34
N GLY A 120 7.16 -14.60 -6.49
CA GLY A 120 7.28 -13.67 -5.36
C GLY A 120 8.62 -13.78 -4.62
N CYS A 121 9.64 -14.31 -5.27
CA CYS A 121 10.95 -14.67 -4.72
C CYS A 121 12.05 -13.66 -5.06
N LEU A 122 11.73 -12.59 -5.79
CA LEU A 122 12.68 -11.49 -5.93
C LEU A 122 12.89 -10.87 -4.54
N PRO A 123 14.12 -10.82 -4.01
CA PRO A 123 14.42 -9.79 -3.03
C PRO A 123 14.03 -8.46 -3.68
N VAL A 124 13.30 -7.62 -2.97
CA VAL A 124 13.11 -6.22 -3.38
C VAL A 124 14.52 -5.68 -3.52
N ALA A 125 15.02 -5.60 -4.76
CA ALA A 125 16.34 -5.08 -5.02
C ALA A 125 16.32 -3.67 -4.43
N ALA A 126 17.16 -3.45 -3.41
CA ALA A 126 17.44 -2.10 -2.94
C ALA A 126 17.77 -1.29 -4.20
N PRO A 127 17.00 -0.25 -4.53
CA PRO A 127 17.29 0.52 -5.71
C PRO A 127 18.68 1.12 -5.53
N GLU A 128 19.59 0.80 -6.46
CA GLU A 128 20.81 1.57 -6.66
C GLU A 128 20.46 3.06 -6.61
N PRO A 129 21.13 3.87 -5.78
CA PRO A 129 20.71 5.23 -5.47
C PRO A 129 20.94 6.14 -6.69
N SER A 130 19.97 6.15 -7.60
CA SER A 130 19.85 7.17 -8.63
C SER A 130 18.96 8.29 -8.10
N GLY A 131 19.59 9.30 -7.50
CA GLY A 131 19.07 10.67 -7.45
C GLY A 131 18.21 11.02 -6.24
N VAL A 132 18.80 11.87 -5.38
CA VAL A 132 18.26 12.54 -4.18
C VAL A 132 18.24 11.68 -2.92
N VAL A 133 19.39 11.71 -2.22
CA VAL A 133 19.49 11.50 -0.77
C VAL A 133 18.95 12.77 -0.12
N ILE A 134 17.83 12.69 0.59
CA ILE A 134 17.41 13.79 1.48
C ILE A 134 18.33 13.69 2.69
N ASN A 135 19.38 14.51 2.72
CA ASN A 135 20.38 14.51 3.77
C ASN A 135 19.96 15.51 4.86
N PHE A 136 19.44 14.99 5.97
CA PHE A 136 18.90 15.76 7.10
C PHE A 136 20.03 16.26 8.01
N ALA A 137 20.84 17.20 7.52
CA ALA A 137 21.82 17.91 8.34
C ALA A 137 21.33 19.34 8.65
N ALA A 138 21.15 19.60 9.94
CA ALA A 138 20.50 20.77 10.51
C ALA A 138 21.14 22.12 10.12
N LEU A 139 20.29 23.12 9.86
CA LEU A 139 20.65 24.55 9.98
C LEU A 139 19.56 25.33 10.71
N ALA A 140 19.95 25.99 11.81
CA ALA A 140 19.09 26.86 12.63
C ALA A 140 18.65 28.11 11.85
N SER A 141 17.43 28.61 12.11
CA SER A 141 16.96 29.91 11.58
C SER A 141 16.61 30.82 12.74
N GLN A 142 17.06 32.07 12.66
CA GLN A 142 16.75 33.13 13.61
C GLN A 142 15.39 33.75 13.28
N GLY A 143 14.47 33.77 14.24
CA GLY A 143 13.13 34.36 14.14
C GLY A 143 12.32 34.10 15.42
N LYS A 144 11.14 34.72 15.59
CA LYS A 144 10.27 34.51 16.78
C LYS A 144 9.87 33.04 17.01
N ASP A 145 9.99 32.22 15.97
CA ASP A 145 9.79 30.76 15.96
C ASP A 145 11.02 29.97 16.46
N ALA A 146 12.18 30.62 16.64
CA ALA A 146 13.42 29.98 17.08
C ALA A 146 13.26 29.28 18.42
N GLN A 147 12.50 29.85 19.36
CA GLN A 147 12.25 29.22 20.66
C GLN A 147 11.46 27.91 20.54
N ALA A 148 10.49 27.84 19.63
CA ALA A 148 9.72 26.61 19.41
C ALA A 148 10.58 25.53 18.75
N TYR A 149 11.42 25.90 17.78
CA TYR A 149 12.38 24.99 17.16
C TYR A 149 13.45 24.52 18.15
N GLU A 150 14.03 25.42 18.96
CA GLU A 150 14.99 25.08 20.01
C GLU A 150 14.37 24.16 21.05
N LYS A 151 13.12 24.40 21.44
CA LYS A 151 12.38 23.52 22.35
C LYS A 151 12.18 22.13 21.73
N ALA A 152 11.74 22.06 20.47
CA ALA A 152 11.58 20.79 19.75
C ALA A 152 12.91 20.04 19.63
N ALA A 153 13.97 20.73 19.23
CA ALA A 153 15.31 20.17 19.08
C ALA A 153 15.87 19.67 20.42
N LYS A 154 15.67 20.43 21.50
CA LYS A 154 16.07 20.03 22.85
C LYS A 154 15.35 18.74 23.27
N ILE A 155 14.02 18.73 23.18
CA ILE A 155 13.21 17.55 23.51
C ILE A 155 13.66 16.34 22.68
N TRP A 156 13.88 16.52 21.39
CA TRP A 156 14.32 15.44 20.49
C TRP A 156 15.73 14.93 20.85
N SER A 157 16.65 15.83 21.20
CA SER A 157 18.02 15.45 21.58
C SER A 157 18.11 14.70 22.92
N GLU A 158 17.14 14.94 23.81
CA GLU A 158 17.04 14.30 25.13
C GLU A 158 16.16 13.03 25.07
N ALA A 159 15.52 12.75 23.93
CA ALA A 159 14.66 11.60 23.76
C ALA A 159 15.45 10.29 23.72
N GLU A 160 14.91 9.26 24.35
CA GLU A 160 15.41 7.90 24.22
C GLU A 160 14.89 7.29 22.91
N PRO A 161 15.56 6.29 22.30
CA PRO A 161 14.97 5.52 21.21
C PRO A 161 13.66 4.86 21.66
N ALA A 162 12.61 4.94 20.84
CA ALA A 162 11.34 4.32 21.15
C ALA A 162 11.49 2.78 21.20
N PRO A 163 11.04 2.13 22.29
CA PRO A 163 11.12 0.68 22.41
C PRO A 163 10.02 -0.01 21.57
N GLU A 164 10.34 -1.15 20.96
CA GLU A 164 9.37 -1.91 20.14
C GLU A 164 8.12 -2.34 20.92
N ASN A 165 8.26 -2.58 22.22
CA ASN A 165 7.18 -3.01 23.10
C ASN A 165 6.38 -1.85 23.73
N HIS A 166 6.51 -0.62 23.23
CA HIS A 166 5.66 0.48 23.65
C HIS A 166 4.17 0.12 23.44
N ALA A 167 3.29 0.48 24.39
CA ALA A 167 1.89 0.04 24.41
C ALA A 167 1.14 0.40 23.11
N TYR A 168 1.31 1.64 22.61
CA TYR A 168 0.73 2.06 21.34
C TYR A 168 1.23 1.25 20.14
N LEU A 169 2.55 1.02 20.03
CA LEU A 169 3.16 0.28 18.91
C LEU A 169 2.74 -1.19 18.91
N THR A 170 2.72 -1.80 20.09
CA THR A 170 2.22 -3.17 20.30
C THR A 170 0.75 -3.25 19.90
N LYS A 171 -0.08 -2.32 20.36
CA LYS A 171 -1.50 -2.25 20.00
C LYS A 171 -1.66 -2.11 18.50
N LYS A 172 -0.96 -1.18 17.86
CA LYS A 172 -1.01 -0.91 16.41
C LYS A 172 -0.27 -1.94 15.56
N ASN A 173 0.49 -2.85 16.16
CA ASN A 173 1.30 -3.86 15.51
C ASN A 173 2.22 -3.26 14.43
N VAL A 174 2.98 -2.24 14.81
CA VAL A 174 3.89 -1.48 13.93
C VAL A 174 5.18 -1.19 14.68
N LYS A 175 6.32 -1.23 13.98
CA LYS A 175 7.64 -0.95 14.58
C LYS A 175 7.86 0.55 14.79
N PRO A 176 8.87 0.94 15.61
CA PRO A 176 9.13 2.34 15.94
C PRO A 176 9.79 3.16 14.84
N HIS A 177 10.34 2.60 13.76
CA HIS A 177 10.84 3.34 12.57
C HIS A 177 11.44 4.75 12.82
N GLY A 178 12.38 4.89 13.75
CA GLY A 178 13.02 6.18 14.03
C GLY A 178 12.26 7.13 14.98
N LEU A 179 11.29 6.63 15.73
CA LEU A 179 10.62 7.38 16.81
C LEU A 179 11.50 7.50 18.06
N GLY A 180 11.28 8.58 18.79
CA GLY A 180 11.82 8.77 20.14
C GLY A 180 10.79 8.43 21.22
N LEU A 181 11.23 8.35 22.47
CA LEU A 181 10.42 8.22 23.67
C LEU A 181 10.70 9.43 24.57
N PHE A 182 9.64 10.11 24.96
CA PHE A 182 9.72 11.22 25.90
C PHE A 182 9.59 10.74 27.34
N ARG A 183 10.46 11.25 28.22
CA ARG A 183 10.38 11.09 29.67
C ARG A 183 10.36 12.47 30.31
N GLY A 184 9.28 12.81 31.02
CA GLY A 184 9.21 14.08 31.74
C GLY A 184 7.80 14.61 32.00
N PRO A 185 7.68 15.64 32.86
CA PRO A 185 6.40 16.10 33.40
C PRO A 185 5.62 17.04 32.46
N MET A 186 5.85 16.98 31.15
CA MET A 186 5.20 17.90 30.21
C MET A 186 3.73 17.53 30.00
N ILE A 187 2.86 18.53 29.94
CA ILE A 187 1.45 18.37 29.62
C ILE A 187 1.12 19.25 28.41
N ILE A 188 0.43 18.68 27.41
CA ILE A 188 -0.03 19.42 26.23
C ILE A 188 -1.54 19.24 26.10
N ALA A 189 -2.28 20.35 26.24
CA ALA A 189 -3.75 20.36 26.16
C ALA A 189 -4.42 19.28 27.03
N GLY A 190 -3.93 19.10 28.26
CA GLY A 190 -4.46 18.12 29.23
C GLY A 190 -3.88 16.71 29.12
N MET A 191 -3.16 16.39 28.05
CA MET A 191 -2.49 15.09 27.89
C MET A 191 -1.13 15.11 28.60
N SER A 192 -0.88 14.17 29.51
CA SER A 192 0.47 13.91 30.01
C SER A 192 1.34 13.36 28.88
N CYS A 193 2.48 13.98 28.64
CA CYS A 193 3.42 13.54 27.62
C CYS A 193 4.43 12.52 28.15
N ASP A 194 4.51 12.29 29.46
CA ASP A 194 5.44 11.28 30.00
C ASP A 194 5.17 9.91 29.37
N ASN A 195 6.24 9.20 29.02
CA ASN A 195 6.19 7.92 28.32
C ASN A 195 5.47 7.96 26.95
N SER A 196 5.34 9.13 26.31
CA SER A 196 4.80 9.25 24.96
C SER A 196 5.87 9.02 23.89
N LEU A 197 5.47 8.44 22.77
CA LEU A 197 6.28 8.40 21.55
C LEU A 197 6.43 9.80 20.98
N LEU A 198 7.58 10.07 20.37
CA LEU A 198 7.92 11.31 19.67
C LEU A 198 8.12 11.04 18.19
N ILE A 199 7.31 11.71 17.37
CA ILE A 199 7.47 11.73 15.92
C ILE A 199 8.13 13.05 15.52
N PRO A 200 9.37 13.02 14.97
CA PRO A 200 10.03 14.21 14.46
C PRO A 200 9.40 14.62 13.13
N LEU A 201 8.94 15.87 13.07
CA LEU A 201 8.34 16.47 11.87
C LEU A 201 9.27 17.52 11.32
N SER A 202 9.78 17.29 10.11
CA SER A 202 10.79 18.12 9.45
C SER A 202 10.26 18.78 8.19
N ASP A 203 10.98 19.79 7.71
CA ASP A 203 10.76 20.37 6.39
C ASP A 203 11.54 19.61 5.29
N GLU A 204 11.50 20.13 4.06
CA GLU A 204 12.21 19.59 2.90
C GLU A 204 13.74 19.58 3.02
N THR A 205 14.30 20.45 3.86
CA THR A 205 15.74 20.52 4.13
C THR A 205 16.15 19.51 5.20
N GLY A 206 15.16 18.89 5.84
CA GLY A 206 15.35 17.99 6.93
C GLY A 206 15.52 18.63 8.29
N LYS A 207 15.27 19.93 8.36
CA LYS A 207 15.29 20.65 9.62
C LYS A 207 14.02 20.35 10.41
N LEU A 208 14.22 19.93 11.66
CA LEU A 208 13.13 19.69 12.61
C LEU A 208 12.29 20.97 12.80
N GLN A 209 10.99 20.85 12.56
CA GLN A 209 10.02 21.93 12.66
C GLN A 209 9.17 21.82 13.92
N THR A 210 8.78 20.60 14.29
CA THR A 210 7.98 20.33 15.48
C THR A 210 8.03 18.84 15.84
N LEU A 211 7.35 18.45 16.92
CA LEU A 211 7.17 17.08 17.37
C LEU A 211 5.68 16.76 17.48
N GLU A 212 5.30 15.54 17.10
CA GLU A 212 4.01 14.95 17.49
C GLU A 212 4.25 13.92 18.61
N PHE A 213 3.47 14.03 19.66
CA PHE A 213 3.46 13.12 20.80
C PHE A 213 2.32 12.12 20.62
N ILE A 214 2.58 10.85 20.90
CA ILE A 214 1.53 9.81 20.99
C ILE A 214 1.65 9.10 22.33
N ASP A 215 0.61 9.22 23.16
CA ASP A 215 0.57 8.53 24.45
C ASP A 215 0.31 7.01 24.29
N GLU A 216 0.29 6.28 25.41
CA GLU A 216 0.03 4.84 25.40
C GLU A 216 -1.39 4.47 24.93
N ASN A 217 -2.36 5.38 25.04
CA ASN A 217 -3.73 5.17 24.62
C ASN A 217 -3.93 5.44 23.12
N GLY A 218 -2.99 6.17 22.50
CA GLY A 218 -3.04 6.64 21.12
C GLY A 218 -3.58 8.06 20.96
N GLU A 219 -3.72 8.81 22.05
CA GLU A 219 -4.00 10.24 22.01
C GLU A 219 -2.77 10.98 21.46
N LYS A 220 -3.01 11.87 20.49
CA LYS A 220 -1.95 12.58 19.79
C LYS A 220 -1.96 14.06 20.12
N ARG A 221 -0.79 14.67 20.32
CA ARG A 221 -0.63 16.10 20.56
C ARG A 221 0.60 16.65 19.83
N LEU A 222 0.42 17.75 19.11
CA LEU A 222 1.54 18.47 18.52
C LEU A 222 2.17 19.41 19.55
N LEU A 223 3.50 19.52 19.51
CA LEU A 223 4.24 20.49 20.31
C LEU A 223 3.80 21.91 19.92
N PRO A 224 3.24 22.71 20.86
CA PRO A 224 2.76 24.05 20.55
C PRO A 224 3.87 24.99 20.08
N GLY A 225 3.54 25.86 19.13
CA GLY A 225 4.44 26.86 18.57
C GLY A 225 5.31 26.36 17.40
N GLY A 226 5.34 25.06 17.12
CA GLY A 226 6.05 24.51 15.97
C GLY A 226 5.26 24.62 14.65
N GLN A 227 5.96 24.50 13.53
CA GLN A 227 5.37 24.56 12.19
C GLN A 227 4.83 23.18 11.79
N LYS A 228 3.50 23.00 11.77
CA LYS A 228 2.85 21.77 11.26
C LYS A 228 2.74 21.79 9.73
N LYS A 229 2.36 22.94 9.18
CA LYS A 229 1.97 23.10 7.78
C LYS A 229 3.15 22.84 6.86
N GLY A 230 3.03 21.79 6.04
CA GLY A 230 4.04 21.33 5.09
C GLY A 230 5.19 20.54 5.70
N SER A 231 5.10 20.18 6.99
CA SER A 231 6.07 19.33 7.69
C SER A 231 5.60 17.88 7.67
N PHE A 232 6.56 16.95 7.73
CA PHE A 232 6.30 15.53 7.57
C PHE A 232 7.35 14.67 8.30
N HIS A 233 7.03 13.39 8.48
CA HIS A 233 7.95 12.37 8.96
C HIS A 233 8.26 11.37 7.84
N VAL A 234 9.50 10.87 7.78
CA VAL A 234 9.94 9.91 6.75
C VAL A 234 10.25 8.58 7.42
N ILE A 235 9.69 7.51 6.87
CA ILE A 235 9.93 6.13 7.29
C ILE A 235 10.63 5.39 6.14
N GLY A 236 11.72 4.70 6.47
CA GLY A 236 12.48 3.89 5.52
C GLY A 236 13.45 4.68 4.65
N GLU A 237 14.26 3.94 3.91
CA GLU A 237 15.30 4.47 3.03
C GLU A 237 14.72 5.00 1.71
N PRO A 238 15.41 5.95 1.04
CA PRO A 238 14.99 6.44 -0.27
C PRO A 238 14.76 5.34 -1.31
N SER A 239 13.60 5.38 -1.97
CA SER A 239 13.22 4.44 -3.04
C SER A 239 12.75 5.17 -4.30
N LYS A 240 12.61 4.42 -5.41
CA LYS A 240 12.07 4.94 -6.68
C LYS A 240 10.58 5.30 -6.60
N THR A 241 9.87 4.66 -5.68
CA THR A 241 8.46 4.92 -5.36
C THR A 241 8.38 5.46 -3.96
N ILE A 242 7.67 6.58 -3.76
CA ILE A 242 7.38 7.16 -2.44
C ILE A 242 5.89 7.01 -2.17
N VAL A 243 5.55 6.50 -0.99
CA VAL A 243 4.16 6.44 -0.52
C VAL A 243 3.92 7.59 0.46
N ILE A 244 2.81 8.30 0.34
CA ILE A 244 2.43 9.39 1.25
C ILE A 244 1.14 8.98 1.96
N CYS A 245 1.08 9.14 3.27
CA CYS A 245 -0.09 8.79 4.10
C CYS A 245 -0.32 9.83 5.19
N GLU A 246 -1.43 9.73 5.92
CA GLU A 246 -1.75 10.66 7.00
C GLU A 246 -1.05 10.31 8.32
N GLY A 247 -1.35 9.13 8.88
CA GLY A 247 -0.94 8.75 10.22
C GLY A 247 0.29 7.84 10.29
N TYR A 248 0.96 7.85 11.46
CA TYR A 248 2.15 7.03 11.69
C TYR A 248 1.90 5.52 11.59
N ALA A 249 0.81 5.01 12.19
CA ALA A 249 0.53 3.58 12.16
C ALA A 249 0.29 3.07 10.73
N THR A 250 -0.47 3.84 9.94
CA THR A 250 -0.63 3.63 8.50
C THR A 250 0.73 3.66 7.81
N GLY A 251 1.56 4.67 8.08
CA GLY A 251 2.87 4.82 7.45
C GLY A 251 3.85 3.66 7.73
N GLY A 252 3.97 3.24 8.99
CA GLY A 252 4.80 2.09 9.35
C GLY A 252 4.27 0.78 8.76
N THR A 253 2.95 0.59 8.71
CA THR A 253 2.33 -0.57 8.06
C THR A 253 2.66 -0.63 6.57
N LEU A 254 2.54 0.51 5.87
CA LEU A 254 2.87 0.63 4.45
C LEU A 254 4.34 0.31 4.19
N HIS A 255 5.24 0.82 5.02
CA HIS A 255 6.67 0.53 4.91
C HIS A 255 6.95 -0.95 5.16
N GLU A 256 6.39 -1.55 6.21
CA GLU A 256 6.60 -2.95 6.54
C GLU A 256 6.08 -3.89 5.43
N ALA A 257 4.93 -3.56 4.82
CA ALA A 257 4.35 -4.33 3.72
C ALA A 257 5.13 -4.21 2.40
N THR A 258 5.71 -3.04 2.11
CA THR A 258 6.23 -2.73 0.76
C THR A 258 7.74 -2.57 0.69
N GLN A 259 8.39 -2.27 1.82
CA GLN A 259 9.78 -1.83 1.95
C GLN A 259 10.09 -0.53 1.17
N LEU A 260 9.06 0.25 0.83
CA LEU A 260 9.19 1.54 0.16
C LEU A 260 9.35 2.68 1.17
N GLN A 261 9.98 3.78 0.76
CA GLN A 261 9.97 5.04 1.50
C GLN A 261 8.53 5.52 1.70
N VAL A 262 8.20 5.86 2.94
CA VAL A 262 6.89 6.42 3.30
C VAL A 262 7.06 7.81 3.91
N VAL A 263 6.22 8.75 3.50
CA VAL A 263 6.12 10.10 4.06
C VAL A 263 4.78 10.24 4.77
N MET A 264 4.82 10.48 6.07
CA MET A 264 3.65 10.74 6.90
C MET A 264 3.37 12.24 6.97
N ALA A 265 2.16 12.62 6.58
CA ALA A 265 1.69 14.00 6.49
C ALA A 265 0.94 14.49 7.75
N ILE A 266 0.87 13.71 8.82
CA ILE A 266 0.21 14.02 10.10
C ILE A 266 -1.32 13.88 10.03
N ASP A 267 -1.95 14.64 9.13
CA ASP A 267 -3.40 14.66 8.94
C ASP A 267 -3.80 15.03 7.49
N SER A 268 -5.05 14.73 7.14
CA SER A 268 -5.68 15.06 5.85
C SER A 268 -5.57 16.54 5.44
N GLY A 269 -5.55 17.46 6.41
CA GLY A 269 -5.42 18.90 6.17
C GLY A 269 -4.03 19.32 5.69
N ASN A 270 -3.01 18.51 5.97
CA ASN A 270 -1.63 18.74 5.58
C ASN A 270 -1.20 17.89 4.37
N LEU A 271 -1.94 16.82 4.06
CA LEU A 271 -1.64 15.84 3.02
C LEU A 271 -1.34 16.45 1.64
N THR A 272 -2.20 17.33 1.13
CA THR A 272 -2.00 17.97 -0.18
C THR A 272 -0.71 18.78 -0.26
N GLN A 273 -0.37 19.51 0.80
CA GLN A 273 0.81 20.36 0.83
C GLN A 273 2.10 19.56 0.87
N VAL A 274 2.10 18.48 1.67
CA VAL A 274 3.21 17.53 1.71
C VAL A 274 3.35 16.85 0.34
N ALA A 275 2.25 16.38 -0.26
CA ALA A 275 2.29 15.74 -1.58
C ALA A 275 2.86 16.65 -2.67
N GLU A 276 2.38 17.90 -2.77
CA GLU A 276 2.91 18.88 -3.74
C GLU A 276 4.40 19.18 -3.51
N LYS A 277 4.83 19.25 -2.24
CA LYS A 277 6.23 19.49 -1.87
C LYS A 277 7.11 18.30 -2.26
N ILE A 278 6.72 17.08 -1.89
CA ILE A 278 7.46 15.85 -2.22
C ILE A 278 7.54 15.64 -3.73
N ALA A 279 6.46 15.91 -4.48
CA ALA A 279 6.45 15.86 -5.94
C ALA A 279 7.49 16.79 -6.58
N LYS A 280 7.60 18.03 -6.08
CA LYS A 280 8.61 18.99 -6.56
C LYS A 280 10.05 18.54 -6.26
N LEU A 281 10.27 17.93 -5.10
CA LEU A 281 11.60 17.48 -4.65
C LEU A 281 12.04 16.16 -5.27
N SER A 282 11.11 15.41 -5.86
CA SER A 282 11.32 14.04 -6.32
C SER A 282 11.04 13.86 -7.82
N PRO A 283 11.66 14.67 -8.70
CA PRO A 283 11.43 14.54 -10.14
C PRO A 283 11.83 13.14 -10.61
N GLY A 284 10.94 12.49 -11.37
CA GLY A 284 11.15 11.14 -11.91
C GLY A 284 10.85 9.99 -10.93
N LYS A 285 10.49 10.28 -9.67
CA LYS A 285 9.99 9.23 -8.76
C LYS A 285 8.49 9.01 -8.95
N THR A 286 8.06 7.77 -8.72
CA THR A 286 6.62 7.44 -8.65
C THR A 286 6.09 7.83 -7.29
N ILE A 287 4.98 8.56 -7.24
CA ILE A 287 4.33 8.93 -5.98
C ILE A 287 3.00 8.20 -5.88
N ILE A 288 2.74 7.61 -4.72
CA ILE A 288 1.48 6.97 -4.37
C ILE A 288 0.96 7.68 -3.12
N ILE A 289 -0.30 8.11 -3.14
CA ILE A 289 -1.00 8.61 -1.97
C ILE A 289 -1.89 7.50 -1.44
N ALA A 290 -1.61 7.04 -0.23
CA ALA A 290 -2.42 6.07 0.49
C ALA A 290 -3.47 6.83 1.31
N ALA A 291 -4.73 6.64 0.95
CA ALA A 291 -5.88 7.26 1.60
C ALA A 291 -6.29 6.50 2.87
N ASP A 292 -6.81 7.23 3.85
CA ASP A 292 -7.67 6.67 4.90
C ASP A 292 -9.13 6.75 4.41
N ASP A 293 -9.88 5.65 4.51
CA ASP A 293 -11.30 5.57 4.14
C ASP A 293 -12.19 5.87 5.36
N ASP A 294 -12.18 7.15 5.77
CA ASP A 294 -12.97 7.70 6.88
C ASP A 294 -14.46 7.84 6.53
N ARG A 295 -15.06 6.78 5.99
CA ARG A 295 -16.44 6.72 5.48
C ARG A 295 -17.51 7.15 6.50
N HIS A 296 -17.21 7.01 7.79
CA HIS A 296 -18.10 7.39 8.90
C HIS A 296 -18.05 8.89 9.23
N THR A 297 -17.10 9.63 8.66
CA THR A 297 -16.98 11.09 8.81
C THR A 297 -17.67 11.78 7.63
N PRO A 298 -18.54 12.78 7.86
CA PRO A 298 -19.18 13.52 6.77
C PRO A 298 -18.18 14.06 5.75
N GLY A 299 -18.35 13.65 4.50
CA GLY A 299 -17.49 14.06 3.38
C GLY A 299 -16.20 13.23 3.19
N ASN A 300 -15.97 12.18 3.99
CA ASN A 300 -14.81 11.28 3.91
C ASN A 300 -13.51 12.06 3.65
N PRO A 301 -13.06 12.88 4.60
CA PRO A 301 -11.97 13.83 4.38
C PRO A 301 -10.66 13.14 4.01
N GLY A 302 -10.35 11.97 4.57
CA GLY A 302 -9.16 11.19 4.21
C GLY A 302 -9.12 10.85 2.73
N LEU A 303 -10.17 10.20 2.22
CA LEU A 303 -10.27 9.84 0.80
C LEU A 303 -10.33 11.07 -0.11
N THR A 304 -11.12 12.08 0.26
CA THR A 304 -11.28 13.31 -0.54
C THR A 304 -9.97 14.08 -0.68
N LYS A 305 -9.25 14.28 0.44
CA LYS A 305 -7.95 15.00 0.43
C LYS A 305 -6.86 14.20 -0.25
N ALA A 306 -6.84 12.89 -0.09
CA ALA A 306 -5.92 12.01 -0.81
C ALA A 306 -6.14 12.07 -2.32
N SER A 307 -7.41 12.03 -2.75
CA SER A 307 -7.79 12.15 -4.16
C SER A 307 -7.41 13.50 -4.76
N ASP A 308 -7.68 14.60 -4.05
CA ASP A 308 -7.26 15.95 -4.45
C ASP A 308 -5.75 16.07 -4.59
N ALA A 309 -5.01 15.55 -3.60
CA ALA A 309 -3.55 15.56 -3.61
C ALA A 309 -3.01 14.75 -4.79
N ALA A 310 -3.62 13.60 -5.10
CA ALA A 310 -3.20 12.74 -6.19
C ALA A 310 -3.42 13.41 -7.55
N ARG A 311 -4.60 14.03 -7.76
CA ARG A 311 -4.90 14.81 -8.97
C ARG A 311 -3.91 15.96 -9.18
N ARG A 312 -3.63 16.75 -8.14
CA ARG A 312 -2.75 17.93 -8.25
C ARG A 312 -1.30 17.59 -8.55
N THR A 313 -0.85 16.41 -8.16
CA THR A 313 0.54 15.97 -8.29
C THR A 313 0.76 14.97 -9.43
N GLY A 314 -0.32 14.46 -10.04
CA GLY A 314 -0.25 13.32 -10.94
C GLY A 314 0.18 12.02 -10.24
N ALA A 315 0.03 11.94 -8.91
CA ALA A 315 0.34 10.74 -8.15
C ALA A 315 -0.74 9.67 -8.32
N ALA A 316 -0.37 8.42 -8.12
CA ALA A 316 -1.35 7.34 -7.99
C ALA A 316 -2.05 7.42 -6.64
N LEU A 317 -3.29 6.94 -6.57
CA LEU A 317 -4.08 6.82 -5.36
C LEU A 317 -4.24 5.33 -5.01
N ALA A 318 -3.99 5.00 -3.74
CA ALA A 318 -4.29 3.70 -3.16
C ALA A 318 -5.33 3.87 -2.06
N ILE A 319 -6.36 3.02 -2.09
CA ILE A 319 -7.47 3.02 -1.14
C ILE A 319 -7.51 1.63 -0.49
N PRO A 320 -7.64 1.52 0.83
CA PRO A 320 -7.77 0.22 1.48
C PRO A 320 -9.09 -0.43 1.06
N ASP A 321 -9.02 -1.69 0.62
CA ASP A 321 -10.19 -2.47 0.20
C ASP A 321 -10.52 -3.50 1.28
N PHE A 322 -11.71 -3.37 1.86
CA PHE A 322 -12.23 -4.28 2.89
C PHE A 322 -13.24 -5.30 2.31
N GLY A 323 -13.48 -5.29 1.00
CA GLY A 323 -14.42 -6.19 0.34
C GLY A 323 -15.80 -6.16 0.98
N HIS A 324 -16.33 -7.35 1.32
CA HIS A 324 -17.61 -7.52 2.01
C HIS A 324 -17.65 -6.97 3.44
N LEU A 325 -16.50 -6.67 4.04
CA LEU A 325 -16.42 -6.00 5.34
C LEU A 325 -16.47 -4.47 5.20
N SER A 326 -16.49 -3.93 3.98
CA SER A 326 -16.69 -2.51 3.74
C SER A 326 -18.04 -2.08 4.30
N GLY A 327 -18.03 -1.09 5.19
CA GLY A 327 -19.24 -0.63 5.91
C GLY A 327 -19.62 -1.49 7.13
N GLN A 328 -18.92 -2.60 7.40
CA GLN A 328 -19.10 -3.40 8.61
C GLN A 328 -17.96 -3.09 9.59
N GLY A 329 -18.28 -2.38 10.68
CA GLY A 329 -17.32 -1.99 11.71
C GLY A 329 -16.56 -0.71 11.41
N ASN A 330 -15.43 -0.54 12.10
CA ASN A 330 -14.69 0.74 12.15
C ASN A 330 -13.38 0.73 11.35
N ALA A 331 -13.14 -0.28 10.51
CA ALA A 331 -11.92 -0.37 9.73
C ALA A 331 -11.92 0.69 8.60
N SER A 332 -10.92 1.57 8.64
CA SER A 332 -10.82 2.70 7.71
C SER A 332 -9.46 2.82 7.04
N ASP A 333 -8.38 2.37 7.67
CA ASP A 333 -7.00 2.61 7.19
C ASP A 333 -6.26 1.33 6.78
N PHE A 334 -5.06 1.49 6.19
CA PHE A 334 -4.22 0.34 5.83
C PHE A 334 -3.68 -0.44 7.04
N ASN A 335 -3.63 0.15 8.23
CA ASN A 335 -3.24 -0.56 9.46
C ASN A 335 -4.32 -1.56 9.88
N ASP A 336 -5.60 -1.18 9.78
CA ASP A 336 -6.72 -2.09 9.98
C ASP A 336 -6.79 -3.15 8.87
N MET A 337 -6.53 -2.77 7.61
CA MET A 337 -6.42 -3.74 6.50
C MET A 337 -5.33 -4.80 6.77
N ALA A 338 -4.17 -4.39 7.27
CA ALA A 338 -3.11 -5.33 7.63
C ALA A 338 -3.51 -6.28 8.77
N ARG A 339 -4.27 -5.80 9.76
CA ARG A 339 -4.77 -6.65 10.86
C ARG A 339 -5.80 -7.66 10.38
N LEU A 340 -6.68 -7.28 9.46
CA LEU A 340 -7.76 -8.13 8.96
C LEU A 340 -7.30 -9.11 7.88
N PHE A 341 -6.42 -8.66 6.98
CA PHE A 341 -6.06 -9.39 5.76
C PHE A 341 -4.55 -9.63 5.57
N GLY A 342 -3.72 -9.14 6.50
CA GLY A 342 -2.27 -9.28 6.46
C GLY A 342 -1.55 -8.23 5.59
N LEU A 343 -0.23 -8.13 5.77
CA LEU A 343 0.63 -7.18 5.06
C LEU A 343 0.65 -7.40 3.53
N GLU A 344 0.45 -8.63 3.05
CA GLU A 344 0.43 -8.91 1.61
C GLU A 344 -0.80 -8.29 0.91
N ALA A 345 -1.94 -8.19 1.61
CA ALA A 345 -3.11 -7.51 1.08
C ALA A 345 -2.83 -6.00 0.90
N VAL A 346 -2.18 -5.38 1.89
CA VAL A 346 -1.71 -3.98 1.81
C VAL A 346 -0.72 -3.81 0.66
N ARG A 347 0.28 -4.70 0.54
CA ARG A 347 1.28 -4.66 -0.53
C ARG A 347 0.61 -4.69 -1.92
N ARG A 348 -0.34 -5.60 -2.14
CA ARG A 348 -1.09 -5.68 -3.40
C ARG A 348 -1.88 -4.41 -3.70
N ALA A 349 -2.54 -3.83 -2.70
CA ALA A 349 -3.29 -2.58 -2.87
C ALA A 349 -2.39 -1.42 -3.28
N ILE A 350 -1.19 -1.30 -2.68
CA ILE A 350 -0.22 -0.27 -3.05
C ILE A 350 0.33 -0.48 -4.47
N LEU A 351 0.66 -1.72 -4.85
CA LEU A 351 1.14 -2.02 -6.21
C LEU A 351 0.05 -1.85 -7.28
N ALA A 352 -1.22 -1.99 -6.89
CA ALA A 352 -2.37 -1.78 -7.76
C ALA A 352 -2.77 -0.31 -7.91
N ALA A 353 -2.15 0.62 -7.15
CA ALA A 353 -2.49 2.04 -7.19
C ALA A 353 -2.50 2.59 -8.62
N ARG A 354 -3.49 3.45 -8.90
CA ARG A 354 -3.67 4.11 -10.20
C ARG A 354 -3.91 5.59 -9.99
N GLN A 355 -3.55 6.41 -10.98
CA GLN A 355 -3.97 7.81 -10.96
C GLN A 355 -5.50 7.85 -10.91
N PRO A 356 -6.11 8.63 -10.00
CA PRO A 356 -7.55 8.83 -10.02
C PRO A 356 -7.93 9.43 -11.37
N GLU A 357 -9.06 8.99 -11.93
CA GLU A 357 -9.57 9.56 -13.17
C GLU A 357 -9.71 11.09 -13.01
N ALA A 358 -9.29 11.84 -14.03
CA ALA A 358 -9.54 13.27 -14.06
C ALA A 358 -11.05 13.48 -13.93
N GLU A 359 -11.47 14.36 -13.01
CA GLU A 359 -12.89 14.71 -12.95
C GLU A 359 -13.32 15.18 -14.35
N PRO A 360 -14.38 14.59 -14.94
CA PRO A 360 -14.82 14.99 -16.26
C PRO A 360 -15.28 16.45 -16.20
N GLN A 361 -14.45 17.35 -16.71
CA GLN A 361 -14.74 18.77 -16.74
C GLN A 361 -15.84 19.03 -17.78
N GLY A 362 -16.88 19.77 -17.38
CA GLY A 362 -17.82 20.37 -18.32
C GLY A 362 -17.09 21.35 -19.23
N ALA A 363 -17.71 21.72 -20.37
CA ALA A 363 -17.14 22.70 -21.30
C ALA A 363 -16.82 24.07 -20.66
N ASN A 364 -17.34 24.33 -19.45
CA ASN A 364 -17.18 25.56 -18.68
C ASN A 364 -16.47 25.36 -17.33
N GLY A 365 -15.83 24.21 -17.08
CA GLY A 365 -15.12 23.94 -15.82
C GLY A 365 -16.01 23.59 -14.62
N GLU A 366 -17.31 23.39 -14.82
CA GLU A 366 -18.20 22.82 -13.80
C GLU A 366 -18.04 21.29 -13.71
N PRO A 367 -18.16 20.69 -12.51
CA PRO A 367 -18.12 19.24 -12.34
C PRO A 367 -19.29 18.60 -13.12
N ARG A 368 -18.98 17.73 -14.09
CA ARG A 368 -20.04 16.93 -14.72
C ARG A 368 -20.57 15.94 -13.70
N ARG A 369 -21.88 15.97 -13.43
CA ARG A 369 -22.58 14.83 -12.85
C ARG A 369 -22.52 13.69 -13.85
N GLY A 370 -21.53 12.80 -13.69
CA GLY A 370 -21.42 11.58 -14.49
C GLY A 370 -22.59 10.64 -14.21
N PHE A 371 -22.95 9.82 -15.18
CA PHE A 371 -23.80 8.67 -14.94
C PHE A 371 -22.96 7.62 -14.20
N TYR A 372 -23.28 7.35 -12.94
CA TYR A 372 -22.70 6.25 -12.20
C TYR A 372 -23.42 4.96 -12.62
N LEU A 373 -22.66 3.97 -13.09
CA LEU A 373 -23.19 2.63 -13.31
C LEU A 373 -23.20 1.91 -11.97
N THR A 374 -24.37 1.82 -11.35
CA THR A 374 -24.59 1.03 -10.13
C THR A 374 -25.03 -0.38 -10.54
N PRO A 375 -24.36 -1.45 -10.04
CA PRO A 375 -24.85 -2.81 -10.18
C PRO A 375 -26.30 -2.92 -9.68
N VAL A 376 -27.15 -3.65 -10.41
CA VAL A 376 -28.57 -3.78 -10.05
C VAL A 376 -28.76 -4.34 -8.64
N ASN A 377 -27.88 -5.24 -8.18
CA ASN A 377 -27.96 -5.80 -6.83
C ASN A 377 -27.77 -4.72 -5.76
N ASP A 378 -26.77 -3.85 -5.91
CA ASP A 378 -26.49 -2.75 -4.97
C ASP A 378 -27.67 -1.75 -4.92
N LEU A 379 -28.32 -1.49 -6.07
CA LEU A 379 -29.52 -0.65 -6.14
C LEU A 379 -30.74 -1.28 -5.46
N LEU A 380 -30.84 -2.61 -5.44
CA LEU A 380 -31.94 -3.34 -4.81
C LEU A 380 -31.76 -3.45 -3.29
N GLU A 381 -30.51 -3.52 -2.81
CA GLU A 381 -30.17 -3.57 -1.39
C GLU A 381 -30.27 -2.18 -0.74
N GLU A 382 -29.81 -1.13 -1.43
CA GLU A 382 -29.91 0.26 -1.00
C GLU A 382 -30.51 1.14 -2.12
N PRO A 383 -31.84 1.24 -2.25
CA PRO A 383 -32.45 2.11 -3.24
C PRO A 383 -32.01 3.56 -2.98
N THR A 384 -31.44 4.20 -4.00
CA THR A 384 -31.04 5.61 -3.91
C THR A 384 -32.21 6.44 -3.38
N THR A 385 -31.96 7.26 -2.36
CA THR A 385 -33.01 8.11 -1.79
C THR A 385 -33.52 9.02 -2.89
N THR A 386 -34.73 8.76 -3.38
CA THR A 386 -35.36 9.57 -4.42
C THR A 386 -35.52 10.98 -3.88
N ARG A 387 -34.79 11.93 -4.45
CA ARG A 387 -34.98 13.34 -4.16
C ARG A 387 -36.18 13.82 -4.97
N TRP A 388 -37.10 14.54 -4.35
CA TRP A 388 -38.37 14.93 -4.97
C TRP A 388 -38.37 16.45 -5.22
N LEU A 389 -38.73 16.86 -6.45
CA LEU A 389 -39.11 18.24 -6.77
C LEU A 389 -40.52 18.55 -6.25
N ILE A 390 -41.40 17.55 -6.31
CA ILE A 390 -42.72 17.55 -5.67
C ILE A 390 -42.86 16.23 -4.92
N PRO A 391 -43.01 16.23 -3.59
CA PRO A 391 -43.01 15.01 -2.78
C PRO A 391 -43.96 13.94 -3.34
N LYS A 392 -43.42 12.76 -3.64
CA LYS A 392 -44.13 11.59 -4.18
C LYS A 392 -44.79 11.76 -5.56
N ILE A 393 -44.59 12.89 -6.23
CA ILE A 393 -45.21 13.21 -7.52
C ILE A 393 -44.15 13.39 -8.61
N LEU A 394 -43.10 14.16 -8.35
CA LEU A 394 -42.07 14.50 -9.33
C LEU A 394 -40.67 14.30 -8.74
N PRO A 395 -39.90 13.28 -9.17
CA PRO A 395 -38.51 13.11 -8.74
C PRO A 395 -37.60 14.21 -9.34
N SER A 396 -36.51 14.54 -8.65
CA SER A 396 -35.42 15.32 -9.23
C SER A 396 -34.54 14.43 -10.10
N ASP A 397 -33.83 15.05 -11.04
CA ASP A 397 -32.80 14.39 -11.87
C ASP A 397 -33.32 13.21 -12.73
N CYS A 398 -34.62 13.23 -13.08
CA CYS A 398 -35.25 12.23 -13.97
C CYS A 398 -36.05 12.90 -15.09
N LEU A 399 -36.25 12.18 -16.20
CA LEU A 399 -37.21 12.58 -17.23
C LEU A 399 -38.62 12.15 -16.80
N ALA A 400 -39.50 13.11 -16.55
CA ALA A 400 -40.91 12.87 -16.25
C ALA A 400 -41.80 13.21 -17.44
N MET A 401 -42.82 12.40 -17.68
CA MET A 401 -43.76 12.57 -18.81
C MET A 401 -45.20 12.72 -18.28
N LEU A 402 -45.87 13.81 -18.64
CA LEU A 402 -47.27 14.06 -18.29
C LEU A 402 -48.18 13.70 -19.47
N ILE A 403 -48.99 12.64 -19.32
CA ILE A 403 -49.89 12.12 -20.36
C ILE A 403 -51.35 12.21 -19.88
N GLY A 404 -52.26 12.46 -20.82
CA GLY A 404 -53.69 12.49 -20.60
C GLY A 404 -54.43 12.93 -21.86
N ASP A 405 -55.75 12.72 -21.89
CA ASP A 405 -56.60 13.03 -23.04
C ASP A 405 -56.56 14.52 -23.43
N PRO A 406 -56.88 14.87 -24.70
CA PRO A 406 -57.07 16.26 -25.10
C PRO A 406 -58.01 16.99 -24.13
N ALA A 407 -57.67 18.22 -23.76
CA ALA A 407 -58.40 19.05 -22.78
C ALA A 407 -58.55 18.48 -21.35
N ALA A 408 -57.86 17.40 -20.97
CA ALA A 408 -57.91 16.83 -19.61
C ALA A 408 -57.17 17.66 -18.52
N GLY A 409 -56.86 18.94 -18.78
CA GLY A 409 -56.24 19.82 -17.79
C GLY A 409 -54.72 19.68 -17.60
N LYS A 410 -54.01 18.92 -18.46
CA LYS A 410 -52.55 18.72 -18.38
C LYS A 410 -51.75 20.02 -18.21
N SER A 411 -52.09 21.06 -18.97
CA SER A 411 -51.39 22.35 -18.91
C SER A 411 -51.59 23.06 -17.57
N PHE A 412 -52.76 22.93 -16.94
CA PHE A 412 -53.01 23.49 -15.61
C PHE A 412 -52.21 22.76 -14.54
N LEU A 413 -52.14 21.43 -14.62
CA LEU A 413 -51.32 20.62 -13.70
C LEU A 413 -49.82 20.92 -13.85
N ALA A 414 -49.34 21.08 -15.09
CA ALA A 414 -47.95 21.46 -15.34
C ALA A 414 -47.61 22.85 -14.78
N LEU A 415 -48.53 23.82 -14.89
CA LEU A 415 -48.36 25.15 -14.30
C LEU A 415 -48.37 25.12 -12.77
N ASP A 416 -49.26 24.34 -12.17
CA ASP A 416 -49.33 24.15 -10.72
C ASP A 416 -48.04 23.49 -10.17
N TRP A 417 -47.53 22.47 -10.87
CA TRP A 417 -46.24 21.86 -10.55
C TRP A 417 -45.09 22.85 -10.65
N ALA A 418 -45.03 23.66 -11.72
CA ALA A 418 -44.01 24.67 -11.87
C ALA A 418 -44.05 25.73 -10.75
N ALA A 419 -45.26 26.16 -10.35
CA ALA A 419 -45.46 27.10 -9.25
C ALA A 419 -45.02 26.49 -7.91
N THR A 420 -45.37 25.23 -7.65
CA THR A 420 -44.96 24.49 -6.45
C THR A 420 -43.44 24.41 -6.33
N ILE A 421 -42.75 24.06 -7.42
CA ILE A 421 -41.28 24.01 -7.46
C ILE A 421 -40.69 25.40 -7.18
N ALA A 422 -41.20 26.45 -7.85
CA ALA A 422 -40.71 27.82 -7.68
C ALA A 422 -40.90 28.35 -6.26
N MET A 423 -41.96 27.93 -5.54
CA MET A 423 -42.20 28.31 -4.16
C MET A 423 -41.32 27.52 -3.17
N THR A 424 -41.04 26.25 -3.45
CA THR A 424 -40.25 25.37 -2.58
C THR A 424 -38.76 25.74 -2.57
N PHE A 425 -38.25 26.39 -3.63
CA PHE A 425 -36.86 26.82 -3.75
C PHE A 425 -36.53 28.23 -3.17
N LYS A 426 -37.51 28.98 -2.64
CA LYS A 426 -37.29 30.33 -2.09
C LYS A 426 -36.86 30.37 -0.61
N GLY A 427 -36.46 29.24 -0.02
CA GLY A 427 -36.19 29.08 1.42
C GLY A 427 -34.81 28.53 1.80
N ILE A 428 -33.77 28.76 0.98
CA ILE A 428 -32.36 28.51 1.34
C ILE A 428 -31.57 29.79 1.11
#